data_AF-A0A6B0GN60-F1
#
_entry.id   AF-A0A6B0GN60-F1
#
_cell.length_a   1.000
_cell.length_b   1.000
_cell.length_c   1.000
_cell.angle_alpha   90.00
_cell.angle_beta   90.00
_cell.angle_gamma   90.00
#
_symmetry.space_group_name_H-M   'P 1'
#
loop_
_entity.id
_entity.type
_entity.pdbx_description
1 polymer ?
#
loop_
_entity_poly.entity_id
_entity_poly.type
_entity_poly.pdbx_seq_one_letter_code
_entity_poly.pdbx_strand_id
1 'polypeptide(L)'
;MSFDLGDAADDADDDEEEVEEESTEKTADQEEPADPPEKTPAFGFENQWQRQLYPRPESWERLEDAMTLDMERVFREHGVRNMSKREIHDALVRFSAAHAEEVARLALEERGVDIEE
;
A
#
# COMPACT_ATOMS: atom_id res chain seq x y z
N MET A 1 -32.83 -46.92 -35.61
CA MET A 1 -31.50 -46.40 -35.97
C MET A 1 -31.31 -45.10 -35.22
N SER A 2 -30.51 -45.13 -34.16
CA SER A 2 -30.15 -43.96 -33.34
C SER A 2 -28.64 -43.95 -33.21
N PHE A 3 -28.08 -42.76 -33.41
CA PHE A 3 -26.74 -42.51 -33.91
C PHE A 3 -25.69 -42.53 -32.80
N ASP A 4 -24.54 -43.14 -33.14
CA ASP A 4 -23.28 -43.11 -32.41
C ASP A 4 -22.64 -41.73 -32.62
N LEU A 5 -22.36 -40.99 -31.54
CA LEU A 5 -21.71 -39.69 -31.61
C LEU A 5 -20.29 -39.83 -31.07
N GLY A 6 -19.35 -39.93 -32.01
CA GLY A 6 -17.92 -40.03 -31.79
C GLY A 6 -17.36 -38.78 -31.11
N ASP A 7 -16.47 -39.06 -30.15
CA ASP A 7 -15.52 -38.14 -29.54
C ASP A 7 -14.57 -37.61 -30.61
N ALA A 8 -14.68 -36.32 -30.91
CA ALA A 8 -13.78 -35.59 -31.80
C ALA A 8 -13.06 -34.52 -30.98
N ALA A 9 -11.73 -34.66 -30.93
CA ALA A 9 -10.79 -33.70 -30.36
C ALA A 9 -10.94 -32.32 -31.03
N ASP A 10 -10.88 -31.27 -30.23
CA ASP A 10 -10.68 -29.90 -30.69
C ASP A 10 -9.55 -29.29 -29.85
N ASP A 11 -8.41 -29.19 -30.52
CA ASP A 11 -7.19 -28.49 -30.13
C ASP A 11 -7.39 -27.03 -30.58
N ALA A 12 -7.51 -26.11 -29.64
CA ALA A 12 -7.64 -24.68 -29.91
C ALA A 12 -6.42 -23.96 -29.35
N ASP A 13 -5.46 -23.76 -30.26
CA ASP A 13 -4.48 -22.68 -30.28
C ASP A 13 -5.23 -21.34 -30.13
N ASP A 14 -4.85 -20.51 -29.16
CA ASP A 14 -5.30 -19.12 -29.08
C ASP A 14 -4.07 -18.21 -28.93
N ASP A 15 -4.04 -17.29 -29.88
CA ASP A 15 -3.01 -16.35 -30.29
C ASP A 15 -2.99 -15.11 -29.35
N GLU A 16 -2.16 -14.12 -29.67
CA GLU A 16 -2.15 -12.76 -29.08
C GLU A 16 -1.36 -12.60 -27.73
N GLU A 17 -0.41 -11.67 -27.54
CA GLU A 17 -0.17 -10.35 -28.14
C GLU A 17 1.34 -9.99 -28.16
N GLU A 18 1.77 -9.35 -29.25
CA GLU A 18 2.97 -8.52 -29.34
C GLU A 18 2.87 -7.33 -28.38
N VAL A 19 3.92 -7.09 -27.58
CA VAL A 19 4.08 -5.83 -26.83
C VAL A 19 5.18 -4.99 -27.48
N GLU A 20 4.76 -3.92 -28.16
CA GLU A 20 5.60 -2.87 -28.72
C GLU A 20 6.40 -2.16 -27.60
N GLU A 21 7.73 -2.13 -27.76
CA GLU A 21 8.62 -1.29 -26.95
C GLU A 21 8.51 0.18 -27.38
N GLU A 22 7.77 1.00 -26.62
CA GLU A 22 7.78 2.45 -26.80
C GLU A 22 8.98 3.07 -26.05
N SER A 23 9.99 3.44 -26.83
CA SER A 23 11.07 4.34 -26.45
C SER A 23 10.52 5.69 -25.97
N THR A 24 10.89 6.12 -24.77
CA THR A 24 10.79 7.54 -24.39
C THR A 24 12.15 8.12 -23.99
N GLU A 25 12.52 9.09 -24.81
CA GLU A 25 13.73 9.89 -24.84
C GLU A 25 13.91 10.71 -23.55
N LYS A 26 15.06 10.53 -22.87
CA LYS A 26 15.47 11.34 -21.73
C LYS A 26 15.74 12.79 -22.18
N THR A 27 14.75 13.66 -22.02
CA THR A 27 14.95 15.12 -22.05
C THR A 27 15.59 15.57 -20.74
N ALA A 28 16.61 16.42 -20.86
CA ALA A 28 17.44 16.95 -19.79
C ALA A 28 16.65 17.74 -18.75
N ASP A 29 16.90 17.43 -17.48
CA ASP A 29 16.33 18.06 -16.28
C ASP A 29 16.82 19.52 -16.19
N GLN A 30 15.91 20.45 -16.47
CA GLN A 30 16.04 21.83 -15.99
C GLN A 30 15.51 21.83 -14.56
N GLU A 31 16.35 22.17 -13.58
CA GLU A 31 15.94 22.34 -12.17
C GLU A 31 14.93 23.50 -12.06
N GLU A 32 13.64 23.19 -12.21
CA GLU A 32 12.55 24.03 -11.75
C GLU A 32 12.61 24.17 -10.22
N PRO A 33 12.18 25.31 -9.65
CA PRO A 33 12.16 25.50 -8.22
C PRO A 33 11.31 24.40 -7.57
N ALA A 34 11.91 23.63 -6.66
CA ALA A 34 11.22 22.57 -5.93
C ALA A 34 9.97 23.13 -5.23
N ASP A 35 8.83 22.48 -5.47
CA ASP A 35 7.57 22.81 -4.81
C ASP A 35 7.71 22.75 -3.28
N PRO A 36 6.97 23.60 -2.54
CA PRO A 36 7.02 23.62 -1.08
C PRO A 36 6.61 22.25 -0.49
N PRO A 37 7.18 21.85 0.67
CA PRO A 37 6.99 20.51 1.24
C PRO A 37 5.55 20.17 1.60
N GLU A 38 4.66 21.17 1.68
CA GLU A 38 3.22 20.96 1.90
C GLU A 38 2.49 20.40 0.67
N LYS A 39 3.12 20.51 -0.51
CA LYS A 39 2.56 20.12 -1.81
C LYS A 39 3.26 18.91 -2.43
N THR A 40 4.43 18.53 -1.92
CA THR A 40 5.25 17.44 -2.42
C THR A 40 5.38 16.34 -1.37
N PRO A 41 5.29 15.05 -1.75
CA PRO A 41 5.57 13.95 -0.83
C PRO A 41 7.01 14.02 -0.32
N ALA A 42 7.22 13.62 0.93
CA ALA A 42 8.54 13.60 1.56
C ALA A 42 9.54 12.65 0.87
N PHE A 43 9.06 11.64 0.12
CA PHE A 43 9.91 10.69 -0.60
C PHE A 43 9.20 10.02 -1.80
N GLY A 44 9.94 9.78 -2.89
CA GLY A 44 9.46 9.18 -4.16
C GLY A 44 9.43 7.64 -4.19
N PHE A 45 8.75 7.05 -5.18
CA PHE A 45 8.40 5.60 -5.28
C PHE A 45 9.56 4.63 -5.54
N GLU A 46 10.78 5.13 -5.71
CA GLU A 46 11.90 4.40 -6.34
C GLU A 46 12.56 3.33 -5.45
N ASN A 47 12.17 3.24 -4.17
CA ASN A 47 12.67 2.24 -3.22
C ASN A 47 11.50 1.67 -2.40
N GLN A 48 10.78 0.70 -2.94
CA GLN A 48 9.58 0.15 -2.30
C GLN A 48 9.65 -1.36 -2.10
N TRP A 49 9.50 -1.78 -0.84
CA TRP A 49 9.14 -3.15 -0.48
C TRP A 49 7.67 -3.17 -0.10
N GLN A 50 6.84 -3.81 -0.92
CA GLN A 50 5.46 -4.09 -0.56
C GLN A 50 5.44 -5.28 0.40
N ARG A 51 4.95 -5.06 1.63
CA ARG A 51 4.78 -6.09 2.65
C ARG A 51 3.29 -6.16 2.99
N GLN A 52 2.75 -7.38 3.02
CA GLN A 52 1.36 -7.61 3.41
C GLN A 52 1.25 -7.55 4.93
N LEU A 53 0.23 -6.85 5.43
CA LEU A 53 -0.18 -6.86 6.83
C LEU A 53 -1.44 -7.73 6.97
N TYR A 54 -1.58 -8.40 8.11
CA TYR A 54 -2.73 -9.27 8.41
C TYR A 54 -3.55 -8.77 9.61
N PRO A 55 -4.09 -7.53 9.56
CA PRO A 55 -4.97 -7.04 10.61
C PRO A 55 -6.33 -7.75 10.57
N ARG A 56 -7.02 -7.78 11.72
CA ARG A 56 -8.45 -8.08 11.75
C ARG A 56 -9.21 -6.95 11.03
N PRO A 57 -10.34 -7.22 10.35
CA PRO A 57 -11.11 -6.19 9.65
C PRO A 57 -11.44 -4.99 10.53
N GLU A 58 -11.88 -5.21 11.77
CA GLU A 58 -12.28 -4.16 12.70
C GLU A 58 -11.08 -3.32 13.17
N SER A 59 -9.87 -3.87 13.11
CA SER A 59 -8.64 -3.12 13.43
C SER A 59 -8.19 -2.28 12.24
N TRP A 60 -8.38 -2.78 11.02
CA TRP A 60 -8.09 -2.05 9.80
C TRP A 60 -9.05 -0.87 9.60
N GLU A 61 -10.36 -1.09 9.77
CA GLU A 61 -11.38 -0.05 9.65
C GLU A 61 -11.14 1.10 10.64
N ARG A 62 -10.81 0.79 11.90
CA ARG A 62 -10.45 1.83 12.89
C ARG A 62 -9.23 2.64 12.49
N LEU A 63 -8.23 2.01 11.85
CA LEU A 63 -7.07 2.72 11.35
C LEU A 63 -7.44 3.63 10.18
N GLU A 64 -8.26 3.17 9.24
CA GLU A 64 -8.74 3.99 8.11
C GLU A 64 -9.56 5.19 8.58
N ASP A 65 -10.42 5.01 9.57
CA ASP A 65 -11.16 6.10 10.22
C ASP A 65 -10.21 7.10 10.87
N ALA A 66 -9.23 6.63 11.65
CA ALA A 66 -8.23 7.49 12.27
C ALA A 66 -7.41 8.27 11.23
N MET A 67 -7.04 7.65 10.12
CA MET A 67 -6.36 8.34 9.02
C MET A 67 -7.23 9.45 8.42
N THR A 68 -8.49 9.15 8.12
CA THR A 68 -9.40 10.05 7.38
C THR A 68 -9.97 11.16 8.25
N LEU A 69 -10.20 10.91 9.54
CA LEU A 69 -10.86 11.85 10.45
C LEU A 69 -9.85 12.60 11.32
N ASP A 70 -8.88 11.90 11.90
CA ASP A 70 -7.94 12.49 12.86
C ASP A 70 -6.67 12.99 12.16
N MET A 71 -5.99 12.13 11.40
CA MET A 71 -4.70 12.49 10.77
C MET A 71 -4.89 13.53 9.67
N GLU A 72 -5.87 13.37 8.77
CA GLU A 72 -6.17 14.38 7.75
C GLU A 72 -6.48 15.75 8.34
N ARG A 73 -7.17 15.80 9.47
CA ARG A 73 -7.45 17.06 10.15
C ARG A 73 -6.14 17.73 10.57
N VAL A 74 -5.22 17.01 11.20
CA VAL A 74 -3.90 17.53 11.58
C VAL A 74 -3.13 18.00 10.36
N PHE A 75 -3.09 17.21 9.28
CA PHE A 75 -2.41 17.60 8.04
C PHE A 75 -2.94 18.92 7.49
N ARG A 76 -4.26 19.10 7.48
CA ARG A 76 -4.91 20.33 7.00
C ARG A 76 -4.64 21.54 7.90
N GLU A 77 -4.60 21.34 9.21
CA GLU A 77 -4.18 22.38 10.18
C GLU A 77 -2.76 22.89 9.86
N HIS A 78 -1.92 22.05 9.24
CA HIS A 78 -0.57 22.36 8.78
C HIS A 78 -0.45 22.63 7.26
N GLY A 79 -1.56 22.91 6.56
CA GLY A 79 -1.54 23.26 5.13
C GLY A 79 -1.37 22.09 4.16
N VAL A 80 -1.20 20.87 4.67
CA VAL A 80 -1.01 19.65 3.86
C VAL A 80 -2.37 19.03 3.53
N ARG A 81 -2.69 18.92 2.24
CA ARG A 81 -3.99 18.39 1.77
C ARG A 81 -3.94 16.98 1.19
N ASN A 82 -2.76 16.55 0.74
CA ASN A 82 -2.57 15.30 -0.01
C ASN A 82 -1.42 14.47 0.57
N MET A 83 -1.37 14.32 1.90
CA MET A 83 -0.40 13.44 2.53
C MET A 83 -0.55 12.03 1.95
N SER A 84 0.52 11.44 1.42
CA SER A 84 0.40 10.14 0.76
C SER A 84 0.19 9.03 1.80
N LYS A 85 -0.62 8.02 1.47
CA LYS A 85 -0.78 6.82 2.32
C LYS A 85 0.57 6.17 2.66
N ARG A 86 1.54 6.29 1.77
CA ARG A 86 2.88 5.74 1.97
C ARG A 86 3.65 6.47 3.07
N GLU A 87 3.59 7.80 3.12
CA GLU A 87 4.20 8.59 4.20
C GLU A 87 3.58 8.22 5.56
N ILE A 88 2.26 8.03 5.58
CA ILE A 88 1.55 7.58 6.77
C ILE A 88 2.01 6.17 7.17
N HIS A 89 2.05 5.22 6.22
CA HIS A 89 2.49 3.85 6.50
C HIS A 89 3.95 3.78 6.97
N ASP A 90 4.85 4.56 6.38
CA ASP A 90 6.23 4.65 6.84
C ASP A 90 6.31 5.20 8.27
N ALA A 91 5.56 6.26 8.58
CA ALA A 91 5.47 6.79 9.93
C ALA A 91 4.93 5.76 10.92
N LEU A 92 3.90 5.00 10.55
CA LEU A 92 3.35 3.91 11.37
C LEU A 92 4.37 2.80 11.63
N VAL A 93 5.15 2.41 10.61
CA VAL A 93 6.21 1.39 10.77
C VAL A 93 7.31 1.90 11.69
N ARG A 94 7.79 3.14 11.50
CA ARG A 94 8.80 3.75 12.37
C ARG A 94 8.29 3.89 13.81
N PHE A 95 7.05 4.32 13.99
CA PHE A 95 6.42 4.41 15.31
C PHE A 95 6.34 3.03 15.97
N SER A 96 5.82 2.02 15.25
CA SER A 96 5.71 0.65 15.78
C SER A 96 7.06 0.06 16.18
N ALA A 97 8.12 0.35 15.42
CA ALA A 97 9.48 -0.08 15.77
C ALA A 97 10.01 0.64 17.02
N ALA A 98 9.71 1.92 17.20
CA ALA A 98 10.07 2.68 18.40
C ALA A 98 9.26 2.26 19.64
N HIS A 99 8.04 1.76 19.44
CA HIS A 99 7.11 1.31 20.47
C HIS A 99 6.94 -0.22 20.47
N ALA A 100 8.01 -0.96 20.15
CA ALA A 100 7.95 -2.41 19.93
C ALA A 100 7.47 -3.20 21.16
N GLU A 101 7.83 -2.76 22.37
CA GLU A 101 7.37 -3.38 23.62
C GLU A 101 5.86 -3.24 23.82
N GLU A 102 5.29 -2.09 23.46
CA GLU A 102 3.85 -1.85 23.53
C GLU A 102 3.10 -2.71 22.50
N VAL A 103 3.64 -2.84 21.28
CA VAL A 103 3.09 -3.75 20.26
C VAL A 103 3.12 -5.20 20.75
N ALA A 104 4.22 -5.63 21.38
CA ALA A 104 4.33 -6.97 21.96
C ALA A 104 3.32 -7.18 23.09
N ARG A 105 3.12 -6.17 23.95
CA ARG A 105 2.13 -6.20 25.02
C ARG A 105 0.72 -6.39 24.47
N LEU A 106 0.30 -5.58 23.50
CA LEU A 106 -1.01 -5.72 22.84
C LEU A 106 -1.21 -7.11 22.23
N ALA A 107 -0.18 -7.68 21.60
CA ALA A 107 -0.24 -9.02 21.03
C ALA A 107 -0.38 -10.13 22.09
N LEU A 108 0.21 -9.95 23.27
CA LEU A 108 0.12 -10.87 24.40
C LEU A 108 -1.21 -10.75 25.16
N GLU A 109 -1.73 -9.53 25.32
CA GLU A 109 -3.06 -9.26 25.88
C GLU A 109 -4.15 -9.99 25.07
N GLU A 110 -4.07 -9.96 23.74
CA GLU A 110 -4.99 -10.70 22.86
C GLU A 110 -4.87 -12.23 23.00
N ARG A 111 -3.72 -12.73 23.48
CA ARG A 111 -3.56 -14.14 23.85
C ARG A 111 -4.02 -14.45 25.28
N GLY A 112 -4.44 -13.45 26.05
CA GLY A 112 -4.79 -13.59 27.46
C GLY A 112 -3.57 -13.89 28.34
N VAL A 113 -2.38 -13.48 27.92
CA VAL A 113 -1.16 -13.59 28.73
C VAL A 113 -1.00 -12.30 29.53
N ASP A 114 -1.24 -12.37 30.83
CA ASP A 114 -0.96 -11.27 31.74
C ASP A 114 0.56 -11.05 31.82
N ILE A 115 0.98 -9.86 31.43
CA ILE A 115 2.32 -9.36 31.67
C ILE A 115 2.16 -8.34 32.79
N GLU A 116 2.26 -8.82 34.02
CA GLU A 116 2.31 -7.93 35.19
C GLU A 116 3.56 -7.04 35.07
N GLU A 117 3.40 -5.75 35.37
CA GLU A 117 4.42 -4.69 35.30
C GLU A 117 5.62 -4.95 36.24
#